data_AF-A0A932JIC6-F1
#
_entry.id   AF-A0A932JIC6-F1
#
_cell.length_a   1.000
_cell.length_b   1.000
_cell.length_c   1.000
_cell.angle_alpha   90.00
_cell.angle_beta   90.00
_cell.angle_gamma   90.00
#
_symmetry.space_group_name_H-M   'P 1'
#
loop_
_entity.id
_entity.type
_entity.pdbx_description
1 polymer ?
#
loop_
_entity_poly.entity_id
_entity_poly.type
_entity_poly.pdbx_seq_one_letter_code
_entity_poly.pdbx_strand_id
1 'polypeptide(L)'
;MGHFWSSLKSPRFFLSVLVFAVLLLSLIGVSSQNASLKVKVKDLSDESQKLADSLKSLENENKELTEKLEAIEKDKSGFHLSLESLKNENESLQIEIKKVQEQLSSVTEEKTALEEMLIHKNKEIEKMKKDLPAPAAPAPAVSPVPPVSAGAADTDARLKEKDEEIERLSQQNKILSQRLDRLHKTVNDKITEITVAKIALEETVAQARKRIEEEWGTVDLGTIRSSPGTAPAGTQTPKEPLEETRKIPKKDGRVLAVNQEHGFVVINLGKADNVKPDGVYVVKKDGEEVATLNTLEVRDAMTACNVQELKSGRKISVDDLVLPKKI
;
A
#
# COMPACT_ATOMS: atom_id res chain seq x y z
N MET A 1 -2.53 57.69 -97.03
CA MET A 1 -2.93 56.99 -95.78
C MET A 1 -4.40 57.29 -95.46
N GLY A 2 -5.36 56.71 -96.21
CA GLY A 2 -6.79 57.08 -96.04
C GLY A 2 -7.83 55.99 -96.32
N HIS A 3 -7.44 54.80 -96.79
CA HIS A 3 -8.40 53.74 -97.15
C HIS A 3 -8.56 52.61 -96.12
N PHE A 4 -7.93 52.72 -94.94
CA PHE A 4 -7.99 51.66 -93.93
C PHE A 4 -9.22 51.75 -92.99
N TRP A 5 -9.98 52.86 -93.02
CA TRP A 5 -11.08 53.09 -92.08
C TRP A 5 -12.49 52.83 -92.62
N SER A 6 -12.71 52.58 -93.92
CA SER A 6 -14.07 52.34 -94.45
C SER A 6 -14.55 50.89 -94.34
N SER A 7 -13.66 49.92 -94.11
CA SER A 7 -14.01 48.49 -94.01
C SER A 7 -14.57 48.09 -92.63
N LEU A 8 -14.44 48.96 -91.62
CA LEU A 8 -14.85 48.68 -90.23
C LEU A 8 -16.37 48.79 -89.97
N LYS A 9 -17.17 49.25 -90.94
CA LYS A 9 -18.62 49.44 -90.77
C LYS A 9 -19.49 48.27 -91.25
N SER A 10 -18.90 47.15 -91.67
CA SER A 10 -19.70 45.99 -92.07
C SER A 10 -20.25 45.25 -90.83
N PRO A 11 -21.56 44.95 -90.75
CA PRO A 11 -22.16 44.26 -89.60
C PRO A 11 -21.56 42.86 -89.35
N ARG A 12 -20.94 42.27 -90.37
CA ARG A 12 -20.22 40.99 -90.27
C ARG A 12 -18.94 41.08 -89.43
N PHE A 13 -18.26 42.23 -89.43
CA PHE A 13 -17.07 42.44 -88.61
C PHE A 13 -17.44 42.51 -87.12
N PHE A 14 -18.50 43.25 -86.78
CA PHE A 14 -19.00 43.32 -85.39
C PHE A 14 -19.47 41.96 -84.86
N LEU A 15 -20.15 41.16 -85.68
CA LEU A 15 -20.59 39.83 -85.28
C LEU A 15 -19.40 38.89 -85.00
N SER A 16 -18.35 38.95 -85.84
CA SER A 16 -17.12 38.17 -85.62
C SER A 16 -16.38 38.58 -84.34
N VAL A 17 -16.27 39.88 -84.07
CA VAL A 17 -15.64 40.40 -82.84
C VAL A 17 -16.46 39.99 -81.61
N LEU A 18 -17.79 40.04 -81.68
CA LEU A 18 -18.67 39.61 -80.59
C LEU A 18 -18.51 38.11 -80.29
N VAL A 19 -18.52 37.25 -81.32
CA VAL A 19 -18.32 35.81 -81.17
C VAL A 19 -16.93 35.51 -80.58
N PHE A 20 -15.89 36.21 -81.02
CA PHE A 20 -14.55 36.08 -80.48
C PHE A 20 -14.48 36.52 -79.01
N ALA A 21 -15.14 37.62 -78.64
CA ALA A 21 -15.21 38.08 -77.25
C ALA A 21 -15.94 37.08 -76.34
N VAL A 22 -17.05 36.48 -76.80
CA VAL A 22 -17.77 35.43 -76.05
C VAL A 22 -16.90 34.17 -75.90
N LEU A 23 -16.17 33.76 -76.93
CA LEU A 23 -15.23 32.65 -76.86
C LEU A 23 -14.09 32.91 -75.88
N LEU A 24 -13.51 34.12 -75.88
CA LEU A 24 -12.49 34.51 -74.91
C LEU A 24 -13.01 34.51 -73.47
N LEU A 25 -14.20 35.08 -73.23
CA LEU A 25 -14.84 35.06 -71.92
C LEU A 25 -15.11 33.63 -71.43
N SER A 26 -15.57 32.76 -72.32
CA SER A 26 -15.76 31.33 -72.04
C SER A 26 -14.45 30.63 -71.68
N LEU A 27 -13.37 30.91 -72.44
CA LEU A 27 -12.04 30.34 -72.19
C LEU A 27 -11.45 30.79 -70.84
N ILE A 28 -11.64 32.06 -70.48
CA ILE A 28 -11.27 32.60 -69.16
C ILE A 28 -12.06 31.91 -68.06
N GLY A 29 -13.38 31.72 -68.24
CA GLY A 29 -14.24 31.01 -67.29
C GLY A 29 -13.78 29.57 -67.03
N VAL A 30 -13.51 28.82 -68.11
CA VAL A 30 -12.98 27.44 -68.01
C VAL A 30 -11.60 27.41 -67.35
N SER A 31 -10.72 28.37 -67.68
CA SER A 31 -9.40 28.49 -67.05
C SER A 31 -9.50 28.72 -65.54
N SER A 32 -10.40 29.61 -65.11
CA SER A 32 -10.66 29.87 -63.68
C SER A 32 -11.20 28.64 -62.96
N GLN A 33 -12.13 27.89 -63.58
CA GLN A 33 -12.65 26.64 -63.01
C GLN A 33 -11.55 25.59 -62.89
N ASN A 34 -10.68 25.47 -63.89
CA ASN A 34 -9.55 24.53 -63.87
C ASN A 34 -8.54 24.88 -62.77
N ALA A 35 -8.26 26.17 -62.55
CA ALA A 35 -7.42 26.62 -61.45
C ALA A 35 -8.05 26.26 -60.08
N SER A 36 -9.36 26.52 -59.91
CA SER A 36 -10.06 26.17 -58.67
C SER A 36 -10.11 24.65 -58.41
N LEU A 37 -10.34 23.85 -59.45
CA LEU A 37 -10.32 22.38 -59.35
C LEU A 37 -8.94 21.85 -58.94
N LYS A 38 -7.85 22.41 -59.49
CA LYS A 38 -6.48 22.03 -59.10
C LYS A 38 -6.20 22.32 -57.62
N VAL A 39 -6.67 23.45 -57.10
CA VAL A 39 -6.54 23.78 -55.68
C VAL A 39 -7.32 22.75 -54.84
N LYS A 40 -8.58 22.47 -55.18
CA LYS A 40 -9.38 21.46 -54.46
C LYS A 40 -8.76 20.06 -54.48
N VAL A 41 -8.20 19.63 -55.62
CA VAL A 41 -7.52 18.33 -55.73
C VAL A 41 -6.29 18.29 -54.84
N LYS A 42 -5.53 19.39 -54.76
CA LYS A 42 -4.38 19.49 -53.88
C LYS A 42 -4.81 19.45 -52.41
N ASP A 43 -5.80 20.24 -52.03
CA ASP A 43 -6.30 20.29 -50.65
C ASP A 43 -6.82 18.91 -50.20
N LEU A 44 -7.58 18.22 -51.06
CA LEU A 44 -8.06 16.86 -50.81
C LEU A 44 -6.91 15.84 -50.70
N SER A 45 -5.86 16.00 -51.52
CA SER A 45 -4.66 15.17 -51.44
C SER A 45 -3.92 15.37 -50.11
N ASP A 46 -3.77 16.62 -49.67
CA ASP A 46 -3.11 16.96 -48.41
C ASP A 46 -3.93 16.46 -47.21
N GLU A 47 -5.26 16.56 -47.27
CA GLU A 47 -6.16 16.03 -46.25
C GLU A 47 -6.13 14.49 -46.20
N SER A 48 -6.14 13.82 -47.36
CA SER A 48 -5.99 12.36 -47.45
C SER A 48 -4.65 11.89 -46.86
N GLN A 49 -3.57 12.64 -47.05
CA GLN A 49 -2.27 12.33 -46.46
C GLN A 49 -2.29 12.46 -44.94
N LYS A 50 -2.86 13.56 -44.41
CA LYS A 50 -3.00 13.76 -42.96
C LYS A 50 -3.86 12.68 -42.29
N LEU A 51 -4.93 12.25 -42.96
CA LEU A 51 -5.78 11.16 -42.47
C LEU A 51 -5.01 9.84 -42.44
N ALA A 52 -4.21 9.54 -43.48
CA ALA A 52 -3.38 8.34 -43.51
C ALA A 52 -2.34 8.33 -42.37
N ASP A 53 -1.69 9.47 -42.11
CA ASP A 53 -0.71 9.60 -41.02
C ASP A 53 -1.39 9.43 -39.64
N SER A 54 -2.59 10.01 -39.47
CA SER A 54 -3.38 9.86 -38.24
C SER A 54 -3.82 8.41 -38.01
N LEU A 55 -4.25 7.71 -39.05
CA LEU A 55 -4.60 6.28 -38.97
C LEU A 55 -3.40 5.43 -38.55
N LYS A 56 -2.22 5.71 -39.11
CA LYS A 56 -0.99 4.99 -38.75
C LYS A 56 -0.59 5.25 -37.29
N SER A 57 -0.77 6.47 -36.80
CA SER A 57 -0.54 6.81 -35.39
C SER A 57 -1.49 6.05 -34.47
N LEU A 58 -2.79 6.03 -34.80
CA LEU A 58 -3.81 5.31 -34.05
C LEU A 58 -3.59 3.79 -34.07
N GLU A 59 -3.11 3.24 -35.18
CA GLU A 59 -2.75 1.82 -35.29
C GLU A 59 -1.60 1.46 -34.34
N ASN A 60 -0.56 2.29 -34.28
CA ASN A 60 0.55 2.09 -33.36
C ASN A 60 0.12 2.20 -31.89
N GLU A 61 -0.70 3.19 -31.54
CA GLU A 61 -1.23 3.37 -30.19
C GLU A 61 -2.09 2.17 -29.77
N ASN A 62 -2.96 1.67 -30.65
CA ASN A 62 -3.75 0.47 -30.37
C ASN A 62 -2.87 -0.77 -30.16
N LYS A 63 -1.78 -0.90 -30.92
CA LYS A 63 -0.82 -1.99 -30.73
C LYS A 63 -0.15 -1.89 -29.35
N GLU A 64 0.32 -0.71 -28.98
CA GLU A 64 0.95 -0.47 -27.67
C GLU A 64 -0.04 -0.74 -26.51
N LEU A 65 -1.30 -0.30 -26.64
CA LEU A 65 -2.34 -0.57 -25.66
C LEU A 65 -2.63 -2.07 -25.53
N THR A 66 -2.61 -2.81 -26.64
CA THR A 66 -2.79 -4.27 -26.64
C THR A 66 -1.64 -4.96 -25.89
N GLU A 67 -0.39 -4.57 -26.16
CA GLU A 67 0.79 -5.10 -25.45
C GLU A 67 0.75 -4.80 -23.94
N LYS A 68 0.32 -3.58 -23.56
CA LYS A 68 0.13 -3.21 -22.14
C LYS A 68 -0.98 -4.03 -21.47
N LEU A 69 -2.08 -4.30 -22.17
CA LEU A 69 -3.16 -5.13 -21.65
C LEU A 69 -2.70 -6.57 -21.39
N GLU A 70 -1.95 -7.17 -22.33
CA GLU A 70 -1.38 -8.51 -22.16
C GLU A 70 -0.41 -8.59 -20.98
N ALA A 71 0.43 -7.56 -20.80
CA ALA A 71 1.35 -7.48 -19.67
C ALA A 71 0.59 -7.39 -18.32
N ILE A 72 -0.43 -6.53 -18.24
CA ILE A 72 -1.27 -6.41 -17.04
C ILE A 72 -2.00 -7.70 -16.73
N GLU A 73 -2.51 -8.42 -17.74
CA GLU A 73 -3.19 -9.70 -17.56
C GLU A 73 -2.24 -10.78 -17.01
N LYS A 74 -1.00 -10.81 -17.53
CA LYS A 74 0.05 -11.68 -17.02
C LYS A 74 0.39 -11.37 -15.56
N ASP A 75 0.61 -10.10 -15.23
CA ASP A 75 0.90 -9.68 -13.85
C ASP A 75 -0.25 -10.00 -12.90
N LYS A 76 -1.50 -9.78 -13.33
CA LYS A 76 -2.70 -10.15 -12.57
C LYS A 76 -2.74 -11.65 -12.26
N SER A 77 -2.40 -12.50 -13.23
CA SER A 77 -2.32 -13.94 -13.02
C SER A 77 -1.20 -14.32 -12.04
N GLY A 78 -0.05 -13.66 -12.13
CA GLY A 78 1.08 -13.85 -11.21
C GLY A 78 0.71 -13.47 -9.77
N PHE A 79 0.08 -12.32 -9.57
CA PHE A 79 -0.39 -11.88 -8.26
C PHE A 79 -1.44 -12.83 -7.67
N HIS A 80 -2.31 -13.40 -8.50
CA HIS A 80 -3.30 -14.38 -8.03
C HIS A 80 -2.64 -15.64 -7.47
N LEU A 81 -1.63 -16.17 -8.16
CA LEU A 81 -0.85 -17.33 -7.71
C LEU A 81 -0.10 -17.03 -6.39
N SER A 82 0.53 -15.86 -6.27
CA SER A 82 1.19 -15.45 -5.03
C SER A 82 0.20 -15.32 -3.87
N LEU A 83 -1.00 -14.79 -4.13
CA LEU A 83 -2.04 -14.63 -3.11
C LEU A 83 -2.56 -15.99 -2.63
N GLU A 84 -2.76 -16.95 -3.54
CA GLU A 84 -3.16 -18.31 -3.21
C GLU A 84 -2.09 -19.04 -2.39
N SER A 85 -0.80 -18.88 -2.77
CA SER A 85 0.32 -19.42 -2.00
C SER A 85 0.37 -18.87 -0.57
N LEU A 86 0.29 -17.55 -0.41
CA LEU A 86 0.31 -16.90 0.91
C LEU A 86 -0.90 -17.30 1.76
N LYS A 87 -2.06 -17.47 1.14
CA LYS A 87 -3.26 -17.95 1.84
C LYS A 87 -3.05 -19.36 2.40
N ASN A 88 -2.52 -20.28 1.58
CA ASN A 88 -2.24 -21.65 2.00
C ASN A 88 -1.20 -21.71 3.12
N GLU A 89 -0.15 -20.89 3.05
CA GLU A 89 0.86 -20.77 4.10
C GLU A 89 0.24 -20.25 5.40
N ASN A 90 -0.61 -19.24 5.34
CA ASN A 90 -1.29 -18.70 6.52
C ASN A 90 -2.25 -19.71 7.16
N GLU A 91 -2.99 -20.48 6.35
CA GLU A 91 -3.82 -21.59 6.84
C GLU A 91 -2.97 -22.67 7.54
N SER A 92 -1.80 -23.01 6.98
CA SER A 92 -0.85 -23.95 7.59
C SER A 92 -0.31 -23.43 8.93
N LEU A 93 0.11 -22.17 8.99
CA LEU A 93 0.61 -21.53 10.21
C LEU A 93 -0.47 -21.46 11.30
N GLN A 94 -1.74 -21.20 10.93
CA GLN A 94 -2.84 -21.22 11.90
C GLN A 94 -3.07 -22.60 12.51
N ILE A 95 -2.93 -23.68 11.72
CA ILE A 95 -3.01 -25.05 12.22
C ILE A 95 -1.85 -25.32 13.19
N GLU A 96 -0.65 -24.88 12.86
CA GLU A 96 0.54 -25.05 13.72
C GLU A 96 0.40 -24.28 15.04
N ILE A 97 -0.10 -23.04 15.01
CA ILE A 97 -0.40 -22.24 16.21
C ILE A 97 -1.40 -22.96 17.12
N LYS A 98 -2.50 -23.49 16.56
CA LYS A 98 -3.49 -24.25 17.35
C LYS A 98 -2.87 -25.46 18.02
N LYS A 99 -2.05 -26.22 17.28
CA LYS A 99 -1.34 -27.39 17.81
C LYS A 99 -0.40 -27.01 18.96
N VAL A 100 0.36 -25.92 18.82
CA VAL A 100 1.24 -25.43 19.88
C VAL A 100 0.43 -24.97 21.10
N GLN A 101 -0.71 -24.32 20.88
CA GLN A 101 -1.60 -23.88 21.96
C GLN A 101 -2.17 -25.07 22.75
N GLU A 102 -2.60 -26.14 22.08
CA GLU A 102 -3.04 -27.39 22.71
C GLU A 102 -1.92 -28.07 23.50
N GLN A 103 -0.70 -28.08 22.96
CA GLN A 103 0.46 -28.59 23.68
C GLN A 103 0.76 -27.74 24.92
N LEU A 104 0.63 -26.42 24.84
CA LEU A 104 0.86 -25.52 25.95
C LEU A 104 -0.18 -25.71 27.06
N SER A 105 -1.46 -25.89 26.72
CA SER A 105 -2.50 -26.18 27.72
C SER A 105 -2.23 -27.52 28.41
N SER A 106 -1.90 -28.56 27.65
CA SER A 106 -1.55 -29.87 28.20
C SER A 106 -0.35 -29.81 29.15
N VAL A 107 0.73 -29.12 28.77
CA VAL A 107 1.91 -28.95 29.63
C VAL A 107 1.57 -28.12 30.87
N THR A 108 0.68 -27.14 30.75
CA THR A 108 0.24 -26.33 31.90
C THR A 108 -0.57 -27.18 32.89
N GLU A 109 -1.47 -28.01 32.40
CA GLU A 109 -2.23 -28.96 33.23
C GLU A 109 -1.30 -29.95 33.95
N GLU A 110 -0.35 -30.56 33.23
CA GLU A 110 0.67 -31.45 33.81
C GLU A 110 1.47 -30.73 34.90
N LYS A 111 1.90 -29.49 34.65
CA LYS A 111 2.62 -28.68 35.64
C LYS A 111 1.78 -28.44 36.89
N THR A 112 0.51 -28.06 36.75
CA THR A 112 -0.37 -27.83 37.90
C THR A 112 -0.59 -29.10 38.72
N ALA A 113 -0.77 -30.26 38.07
CA ALA A 113 -0.91 -31.54 38.76
C ALA A 113 0.36 -31.93 39.54
N LEU A 114 1.54 -31.67 38.98
CA LEU A 114 2.82 -31.90 39.65
C LEU A 114 3.03 -30.94 40.84
N GLU A 115 2.63 -29.67 40.71
CA GLU A 115 2.68 -28.70 41.81
C GLU A 115 1.76 -29.12 42.97
N GLU A 116 0.53 -29.55 42.68
CA GLU A 116 -0.39 -30.09 43.69
C GLU A 116 0.15 -31.33 44.39
N MET A 117 0.75 -32.26 43.62
CA MET A 117 1.37 -33.47 44.16
C MET A 117 2.54 -33.13 45.08
N LEU A 118 3.38 -32.16 44.71
CA LEU A 118 4.46 -31.66 45.55
C LEU A 118 3.92 -31.04 46.85
N ILE A 119 2.87 -30.22 46.79
CA ILE A 119 2.25 -29.64 47.99
C ILE A 119 1.73 -30.74 48.92
N HIS A 120 1.07 -31.77 48.37
CA HIS A 120 0.57 -32.90 49.14
C HIS A 120 1.71 -33.67 49.83
N LYS A 121 2.73 -34.07 49.07
CA LYS A 121 3.89 -34.81 49.59
C LYS A 121 4.65 -34.00 50.64
N ASN A 122 4.77 -32.68 50.46
CA ASN A 122 5.46 -31.82 51.43
C ASN A 122 4.68 -31.71 52.76
N LYS A 123 3.35 -31.65 52.71
CA LYS A 123 2.50 -31.72 53.91
C LYS A 123 2.65 -33.06 54.62
N GLU A 124 2.74 -34.16 53.88
CA GLU A 124 2.94 -35.50 54.42
C GLU A 124 4.29 -35.63 55.14
N ILE A 125 5.35 -35.06 54.56
CA ILE A 125 6.68 -34.97 55.18
C ILE A 125 6.64 -34.18 56.49
N GLU A 126 6.01 -33.02 56.51
CA GLU A 126 5.88 -32.20 57.74
C GLU A 126 5.09 -32.93 58.83
N LYS A 127 4.03 -33.67 58.47
CA LYS A 127 3.28 -34.51 59.42
C LYS A 127 4.18 -35.59 60.01
N MET A 128 4.90 -36.33 59.16
CA MET A 128 5.85 -37.36 59.62
C MET A 128 6.93 -36.76 60.52
N LYS A 129 7.49 -35.60 60.17
CA LYS A 129 8.51 -34.91 60.95
C LYS A 129 8.01 -34.52 62.35
N LYS A 130 6.73 -34.16 62.47
CA LYS A 130 6.08 -33.85 63.75
C LYS A 130 5.84 -35.10 64.60
N ASP A 131 5.62 -36.25 63.96
CA ASP A 131 5.41 -37.54 64.62
C ASP A 131 6.74 -38.21 65.04
N LEU A 132 7.91 -37.68 64.64
CA LEU A 132 9.19 -38.11 65.19
C LEU A 132 9.37 -37.58 66.64
N PRO A 133 9.59 -38.46 67.64
CA PRO A 133 9.83 -38.04 69.01
C PRO A 133 11.12 -37.21 69.11
N ALA A 134 11.07 -36.13 69.89
CA ALA A 134 12.25 -35.32 70.19
C ALA A 134 13.39 -36.19 70.72
N PRO A 135 14.66 -35.96 70.32
CA PRO A 135 15.79 -36.69 70.87
C PRO A 135 15.87 -36.42 72.37
N ALA A 136 15.42 -37.39 73.16
CA ALA A 136 15.54 -37.37 74.61
C ALA A 136 17.03 -37.35 74.98
N ALA A 137 17.40 -36.38 75.80
CA ALA A 137 18.71 -36.34 76.43
C ALA A 137 18.98 -37.64 77.21
N PRO A 138 20.25 -38.07 77.31
CA PRO A 138 20.62 -39.42 77.71
C PRO A 138 20.48 -39.62 79.21
N ALA A 139 19.85 -40.72 79.61
CA ALA A 139 20.00 -41.28 80.95
C ALA A 139 20.26 -42.80 80.85
N PRO A 140 21.27 -43.32 81.57
CA PRO A 140 21.40 -44.74 81.85
C PRO A 140 20.47 -45.04 83.07
N ALA A 141 19.93 -46.22 83.34
CA ALA A 141 20.31 -47.55 82.92
C ALA A 141 19.19 -48.57 83.26
N VAL A 142 19.26 -49.70 82.54
CA VAL A 142 18.80 -51.06 82.88
C VAL A 142 17.30 -51.40 82.82
N SER A 143 16.91 -52.14 81.77
CA SER A 143 16.34 -53.52 81.80
C SER A 143 15.71 -53.86 80.42
N PRO A 144 15.40 -55.13 80.09
CA PRO A 144 16.04 -55.92 79.04
C PRO A 144 15.40 -55.77 77.65
N VAL A 145 16.25 -55.91 76.65
CA VAL A 145 15.99 -55.82 75.20
C VAL A 145 14.89 -56.78 74.73
N PRO A 146 13.80 -56.28 74.11
CA PRO A 146 13.02 -57.03 73.13
C PRO A 146 13.60 -56.82 71.71
N PRO A 147 13.42 -57.77 70.77
CA PRO A 147 14.13 -57.80 69.50
C PRO A 147 13.71 -56.63 68.58
N VAL A 148 14.69 -55.81 68.20
CA VAL A 148 14.57 -54.68 67.26
C VAL A 148 14.54 -55.20 65.81
N SER A 149 13.66 -56.15 65.51
CA SER A 149 13.57 -56.78 64.17
C SER A 149 12.43 -56.23 63.29
N ALA A 150 11.52 -55.40 63.83
CA ALA A 150 10.36 -54.91 63.09
C ALA A 150 10.54 -53.53 62.42
N GLY A 151 11.44 -52.67 62.93
CA GLY A 151 11.61 -51.30 62.40
C GLY A 151 12.53 -51.19 61.18
N ALA A 152 13.52 -52.08 61.05
CA ALA A 152 14.50 -52.04 59.95
C ALA A 152 13.87 -52.41 58.60
N ALA A 153 12.91 -53.34 58.59
CA ALA A 153 12.22 -53.77 57.38
C ALA A 153 11.32 -52.66 56.79
N ASP A 154 10.71 -51.84 57.64
CA ASP A 154 9.83 -50.75 57.22
C ASP A 154 10.63 -49.54 56.69
N THR A 155 11.82 -49.28 57.26
CA THR A 155 12.74 -48.27 56.73
C THR A 155 13.36 -48.69 55.39
N ASP A 156 13.68 -49.98 55.21
CA ASP A 156 14.20 -50.50 53.94
C ASP A 156 13.13 -50.48 52.83
N ALA A 157 11.86 -50.72 53.18
CA ALA A 157 10.75 -50.61 52.23
C ALA A 157 10.54 -49.16 51.76
N ARG A 158 10.59 -48.19 52.69
CA ARG A 158 10.50 -46.76 52.36
C ARG A 158 11.68 -46.23 51.55
N LEU A 159 12.88 -46.75 51.79
CA LEU A 159 14.07 -46.41 51.01
C LEU A 159 13.91 -46.89 49.56
N LYS A 160 13.44 -48.13 49.35
CA LYS A 160 13.15 -48.63 48.01
C LYS A 160 12.08 -47.83 47.28
N GLU A 161 10.99 -47.46 47.95
CA GLU A 161 9.94 -46.62 47.35
C GLU A 161 10.50 -45.25 46.93
N LYS A 162 11.36 -44.65 47.76
CA LYS A 162 12.03 -43.37 47.46
C LYS A 162 13.01 -43.50 46.30
N ASP A 163 13.74 -44.61 46.22
CA ASP A 163 14.68 -44.87 45.12
C ASP A 163 13.93 -45.04 43.79
N GLU A 164 12.79 -45.75 43.80
CA GLU A 164 11.92 -45.88 42.62
C GLU A 164 11.33 -44.52 42.18
N GLU A 165 10.92 -43.67 43.13
CA GLU A 165 10.44 -42.31 42.86
C GLU A 165 11.55 -41.43 42.26
N ILE A 166 12.77 -41.49 42.80
CA ILE A 166 13.93 -40.78 42.27
C ILE A 166 14.24 -41.22 40.84
N GLU A 167 14.14 -42.52 40.55
CA GLU A 167 14.36 -43.04 39.21
C GLU A 167 13.28 -42.55 38.23
N ARG A 168 12.02 -42.51 38.66
CA ARG A 168 10.91 -41.95 37.88
C ARG A 168 11.11 -40.47 37.55
N LEU A 169 11.48 -39.67 38.55
CA LEU A 169 11.75 -38.24 38.40
C LEU A 169 12.96 -38.00 37.48
N SER A 170 13.99 -38.84 37.59
CA SER A 170 15.15 -38.81 36.70
C SER A 170 14.76 -39.10 35.24
N GLN A 171 13.90 -40.10 35.01
CA GLN A 171 13.37 -40.40 33.68
C GLN A 171 12.52 -39.25 33.12
N GLN A 172 11.66 -38.64 33.93
CA GLN A 172 10.87 -37.47 33.53
C GLN A 172 11.76 -36.28 33.16
N ASN A 173 12.77 -35.95 33.98
CA ASN A 173 13.73 -34.89 33.67
C ASN A 173 14.48 -35.16 32.36
N LYS A 174 14.83 -36.41 32.07
CA LYS A 174 15.45 -36.79 30.81
C LYS A 174 14.52 -36.56 29.61
N ILE A 175 13.24 -36.92 29.73
CA ILE A 175 12.24 -36.69 28.68
C ILE A 175 12.01 -35.19 28.46
N LEU A 176 11.92 -34.41 29.54
CA LEU A 176 11.76 -32.96 29.47
C LEU A 176 12.97 -32.30 28.80
N SER A 177 14.19 -32.70 29.16
CA SER A 177 15.41 -32.21 28.51
C SER A 177 15.41 -32.51 27.02
N GLN A 178 15.02 -33.73 26.61
CA GLN A 178 14.92 -34.08 25.19
C GLN A 178 13.85 -33.28 24.45
N ARG A 179 12.72 -32.98 25.09
CA ARG A 179 11.68 -32.11 24.52
C ARG A 179 12.19 -30.68 24.37
N LEU A 180 12.91 -30.16 25.37
CA LEU A 180 13.52 -28.83 25.34
C LEU A 180 14.51 -28.71 24.18
N ASP A 181 15.39 -29.70 23.99
CA ASP A 181 16.36 -29.72 22.88
C ASP A 181 15.68 -29.74 21.52
N ARG A 182 14.61 -30.54 21.36
CA ARG A 182 13.81 -30.56 20.13
C ARG A 182 13.15 -29.22 19.88
N LEU A 183 12.61 -28.58 20.92
CA LEU A 183 11.99 -27.26 20.81
C LEU A 183 13.02 -26.21 20.38
N HIS A 184 14.20 -26.19 21.01
CA HIS A 184 15.28 -25.29 20.63
C HIS A 184 15.72 -25.49 19.19
N LYS A 185 15.82 -26.75 18.74
CA LYS A 185 16.16 -27.06 17.35
C LYS A 185 15.10 -26.53 16.37
N THR A 186 13.82 -26.82 16.62
CA THR A 186 12.72 -26.33 15.77
C THR A 186 12.66 -24.80 15.73
N VAL A 187 12.80 -24.14 16.89
CA VAL A 187 12.82 -22.68 16.96
C VAL A 187 13.99 -22.10 16.18
N ASN A 188 15.18 -22.70 16.30
CA ASN A 188 16.35 -22.24 15.58
C ASN A 188 16.20 -22.43 14.06
N ASP A 189 15.70 -23.58 13.63
CA ASP A 189 15.40 -23.86 12.21
C ASP A 189 14.40 -22.82 11.66
N LYS A 190 13.33 -22.52 12.42
CA LYS A 190 12.35 -21.47 12.05
C LYS A 190 12.94 -20.07 12.01
N ILE A 191 13.82 -19.70 12.95
CA ILE A 191 14.51 -18.41 12.92
C ILE A 191 15.36 -18.30 11.64
N THR A 192 16.05 -19.36 11.24
CA THR A 192 16.83 -19.35 9.99
C THR A 192 15.94 -19.23 8.76
N GLU A 193 14.80 -19.93 8.71
CA GLU A 193 13.81 -19.84 7.62
C GLU A 193 13.25 -18.41 7.49
N ILE A 194 12.85 -17.81 8.62
CA ILE A 194 12.36 -16.41 8.67
C ILE A 194 13.44 -15.43 8.20
N THR A 195 14.70 -15.67 8.56
CA THR A 195 15.80 -14.79 8.16
C THR A 195 16.02 -14.85 6.64
N VAL A 196 15.96 -16.03 6.04
CA VAL A 196 16.05 -16.20 4.58
C VAL A 196 14.87 -15.54 3.87
N ALA A 197 13.65 -15.75 4.36
CA ALA A 197 12.44 -15.14 3.80
C ALA A 197 12.50 -13.59 3.87
N LYS A 198 13.00 -13.05 5.00
CA LYS A 198 13.20 -11.61 5.17
C LYS A 198 14.18 -11.03 4.16
N ILE A 199 15.33 -11.69 3.93
CA ILE A 199 16.33 -11.24 2.94
C ILE A 199 15.71 -11.23 1.53
N ALA A 200 14.99 -12.30 1.16
CA ALA A 200 14.34 -12.38 -0.14
C ALA A 200 13.29 -11.27 -0.34
N LEU A 201 12.53 -10.94 0.72
CA LEU A 201 11.53 -9.87 0.69
C LEU A 201 12.18 -8.48 0.58
N GLU A 202 13.27 -8.24 1.32
CA GLU A 202 14.03 -6.99 1.22
C GLU A 202 14.61 -6.81 -0.19
N GLU A 203 15.09 -7.89 -0.82
CA GLU A 203 15.58 -7.86 -2.21
C GLU A 203 14.45 -7.56 -3.21
N THR A 204 13.29 -8.18 -3.06
CA THR A 204 12.12 -7.90 -3.94
C THR A 204 11.64 -6.46 -3.77
N VAL A 205 11.58 -5.94 -2.54
CA VAL A 205 11.23 -4.54 -2.28
C VAL A 205 12.27 -3.59 -2.88
N ALA A 206 13.57 -3.89 -2.76
CA ALA A 206 14.63 -3.10 -3.37
C ALA A 206 14.53 -3.10 -4.90
N GLN A 207 14.24 -4.26 -5.51
CA GLN A 207 14.08 -4.37 -6.96
C GLN A 207 12.83 -3.61 -7.45
N ALA A 208 11.72 -3.69 -6.73
CA ALA A 208 10.51 -2.93 -7.03
C ALA A 208 10.76 -1.41 -6.94
N ARG A 209 11.48 -0.96 -5.90
CA ARG A 209 11.90 0.45 -5.79
C ARG A 209 12.76 0.89 -6.96
N LYS A 210 13.71 0.06 -7.39
CA LYS A 210 14.58 0.37 -8.54
C LYS A 210 13.79 0.50 -9.84
N ARG A 211 12.82 -0.39 -10.09
CA ARG A 211 11.93 -0.29 -11.27
C ARG A 211 11.13 1.00 -11.26
N ILE A 212 10.58 1.39 -10.12
CA ILE A 212 9.85 2.66 -9.97
C ILE A 212 10.79 3.84 -10.26
N GLU A 213 12.01 3.85 -9.72
CA GLU A 213 12.98 4.92 -9.97
C GLU A 213 13.35 5.02 -11.48
N GLU A 214 13.54 3.89 -12.15
CA GLU A 214 13.85 3.82 -13.58
C GLU A 214 12.67 4.31 -14.46
N GLU A 215 11.44 3.89 -14.13
CA GLU A 215 10.23 4.31 -14.85
C GLU A 215 9.90 5.78 -14.64
N TRP A 216 10.15 6.32 -13.44
CA TRP A 216 9.81 7.71 -13.11
C TRP A 216 10.93 8.71 -13.45
N GLY A 217 12.19 8.26 -13.47
CA GLY A 217 13.33 9.09 -13.88
C GLY A 217 13.41 9.36 -15.39
N THR A 218 12.72 8.57 -16.21
CA THR A 218 12.77 8.68 -17.68
C THR A 218 11.62 9.54 -18.25
N VAL A 219 10.68 9.99 -17.41
CA VAL A 219 9.63 10.90 -17.84
C VAL A 219 10.21 12.33 -17.90
N ASP A 220 10.85 12.65 -19.02
CA ASP A 220 11.18 14.03 -19.40
C ASP A 220 9.86 14.78 -19.62
N LEU A 221 9.37 15.42 -18.55
CA LEU A 221 8.29 16.38 -18.62
C LEU A 221 8.81 17.57 -19.41
N GLY A 222 8.73 17.46 -20.74
CA GLY A 222 9.26 18.42 -21.70
C GLY A 222 9.01 19.84 -21.21
N THR A 223 10.08 20.65 -21.22
CA THR A 223 10.06 22.02 -20.72
C THR A 223 8.92 22.77 -21.40
N ILE A 224 7.86 23.08 -20.65
CA ILE A 224 6.77 23.93 -21.13
C ILE A 224 7.39 25.31 -21.33
N ARG A 225 7.84 25.58 -22.56
CA ARG A 225 8.18 26.91 -23.03
C ARG A 225 6.89 27.73 -23.06
N SER A 226 6.61 28.41 -21.95
CA SER A 226 5.72 29.56 -21.96
C SER A 226 6.35 30.62 -22.88
N SER A 227 5.82 30.77 -24.09
CA SER A 227 6.17 31.88 -24.98
C SER A 227 5.87 33.21 -24.28
N PRO A 228 6.87 34.06 -23.97
CA PRO A 228 6.60 35.42 -23.51
C PRO A 228 6.45 36.31 -24.74
N GLY A 229 5.20 36.63 -25.06
CA GLY A 229 4.87 37.66 -26.05
C GLY A 229 5.08 39.06 -25.48
N THR A 230 6.22 39.65 -25.84
CA THR A 230 6.44 41.09 -26.08
C THR A 230 6.45 42.04 -24.87
N ALA A 231 7.67 42.46 -24.50
CA ALA A 231 7.97 43.64 -23.69
C ALA A 231 7.65 44.97 -24.41
N PRO A 232 7.71 46.12 -23.71
CA PRO A 232 8.98 46.85 -23.83
C PRO A 232 9.55 47.41 -22.51
N ALA A 233 10.88 47.29 -22.45
CA ALA A 233 11.89 48.21 -21.91
C ALA A 233 11.64 48.97 -20.60
N GLY A 234 12.44 48.63 -19.58
CA GLY A 234 12.61 49.40 -18.33
C GLY A 234 13.73 48.87 -17.44
N THR A 235 14.97 49.18 -17.82
CA THR A 235 16.25 49.30 -17.09
C THR A 235 16.37 49.00 -15.57
N GLN A 236 17.27 48.05 -15.26
CA GLN A 236 18.27 47.93 -14.17
C GLN A 236 17.89 47.65 -12.68
N THR A 237 18.60 46.63 -12.18
CA THR A 237 18.89 46.05 -10.83
C THR A 237 19.44 47.03 -9.77
N PRO A 238 19.77 46.63 -8.52
CA PRO A 238 19.27 45.54 -7.63
C PRO A 238 19.00 46.04 -6.18
N LYS A 239 18.15 45.34 -5.39
CA LYS A 239 18.23 45.31 -3.90
C LYS A 239 17.23 44.33 -3.27
N GLU A 240 17.76 43.29 -2.62
CA GLU A 240 17.20 42.73 -1.38
C GLU A 240 17.41 43.74 -0.22
N PRO A 241 16.81 43.59 0.97
CA PRO A 241 15.92 42.51 1.44
C PRO A 241 14.62 43.05 2.07
N LEU A 242 13.56 42.24 2.09
CA LEU A 242 12.58 42.24 3.19
C LEU A 242 11.67 41.02 3.09
N GLU A 243 11.62 40.29 4.19
CA GLU A 243 10.70 39.19 4.46
C GLU A 243 9.25 39.67 4.33
N GLU A 244 8.67 39.53 3.14
CA GLU A 244 7.22 39.42 3.03
C GLU A 244 6.88 37.94 3.16
N THR A 245 6.29 37.59 4.31
CA THR A 245 5.53 36.36 4.51
C THR A 245 4.53 36.21 3.38
N ARG A 246 4.94 35.51 2.32
CA ARG A 246 4.06 35.05 1.26
C ARG A 246 3.03 34.15 1.92
N LYS A 247 1.82 34.68 2.12
CA LYS A 247 0.64 33.90 2.47
C LYS A 247 0.47 32.89 1.33
N ILE A 248 1.00 31.69 1.52
CA ILE A 248 0.75 30.55 0.66
C ILE A 248 -0.78 30.41 0.59
N PRO A 249 -1.39 30.38 -0.60
CA PRO A 249 -2.83 30.22 -0.72
C PRO A 249 -3.21 28.94 0.03
N LYS A 250 -4.13 29.07 1.00
CA LYS A 250 -4.65 27.93 1.76
C LYS A 250 -5.26 26.98 0.74
N LYS A 251 -4.63 25.84 0.53
CA LYS A 251 -5.19 24.81 -0.34
C LYS A 251 -6.38 24.19 0.37
N ASP A 252 -7.53 24.25 -0.27
CA ASP A 252 -8.71 23.54 0.17
C ASP A 252 -8.48 22.03 -0.01
N GLY A 253 -8.88 21.24 0.98
CA GLY A 253 -8.78 19.79 0.95
C GLY A 253 -10.05 19.13 0.42
N ARG A 254 -9.97 17.82 0.19
CA ARG A 254 -11.05 16.92 -0.21
C ARG A 254 -10.94 15.61 0.55
N VAL A 255 -12.08 14.99 0.80
CA VAL A 255 -12.17 13.67 1.42
C VAL A 255 -11.78 12.60 0.39
N LEU A 256 -10.76 11.80 0.69
CA LEU A 256 -10.30 10.69 -0.15
C LEU A 256 -11.03 9.38 0.19
N ALA A 257 -11.23 9.11 1.48
CA ALA A 257 -11.87 7.89 1.95
C ALA A 257 -12.65 8.15 3.25
N VAL A 258 -13.74 7.40 3.45
CA VAL A 258 -14.59 7.50 4.64
C VAL A 258 -14.77 6.11 5.22
N ASN A 259 -14.42 5.94 6.50
CA ASN A 259 -14.72 4.73 7.26
C ASN A 259 -15.82 5.05 8.29
N GLN A 260 -17.08 4.78 7.93
CA GLN A 260 -18.22 5.09 8.79
C GLN A 260 -18.29 4.19 10.03
N GLU A 261 -17.78 2.96 9.94
CA GLU A 261 -17.81 1.99 11.05
C GLU A 261 -16.85 2.40 12.18
N HIS A 262 -15.70 2.95 11.81
CA HIS A 262 -14.66 3.36 12.76
C HIS A 262 -14.62 4.87 13.02
N GLY A 263 -15.47 5.66 12.36
CA GLY A 263 -15.61 7.10 12.61
C GLY A 263 -14.43 7.96 12.15
N PHE A 264 -13.61 7.50 11.20
CA PHE A 264 -12.49 8.28 10.67
C PHE A 264 -12.59 8.50 9.16
N VAL A 265 -11.93 9.56 8.69
CA VAL A 265 -11.88 9.98 7.30
C VAL A 265 -10.44 10.31 6.90
N VAL A 266 -10.09 10.07 5.64
CA VAL A 266 -8.77 10.44 5.09
C VAL A 266 -8.96 11.62 4.16
N ILE A 267 -8.13 12.66 4.31
CA ILE A 267 -8.17 13.88 3.51
C ILE A 267 -6.88 14.07 2.72
N ASN A 268 -6.95 14.69 1.54
CA ASN A 268 -5.80 14.96 0.66
C ASN A 268 -4.95 16.18 1.08
N LEU A 269 -4.87 16.44 2.38
CA LEU A 269 -4.00 17.46 2.96
C LEU A 269 -2.96 16.74 3.80
N GLY A 270 -1.68 17.06 3.63
CA GLY A 270 -0.59 16.45 4.40
C GLY A 270 0.38 17.45 4.99
N LYS A 271 1.56 16.97 5.40
CA LYS A 271 2.67 17.83 5.87
C LYS A 271 3.08 18.85 4.82
N ALA A 272 3.04 18.45 3.54
CA ALA A 272 3.35 19.35 2.41
C ALA A 272 2.40 20.54 2.32
N ASP A 273 1.18 20.42 2.86
CA ASP A 273 0.16 21.47 2.90
C ASP A 273 0.10 22.20 4.24
N ASN A 274 1.10 22.00 5.11
CA ASN A 274 1.20 22.57 6.45
C ASN A 274 0.06 22.14 7.40
N VAL A 275 -0.43 20.90 7.27
CA VAL A 275 -1.36 20.32 8.24
C VAL A 275 -0.67 20.15 9.59
N LYS A 276 -1.31 20.61 10.66
CA LYS A 276 -0.82 20.46 12.04
C LYS A 276 -1.34 19.15 12.64
N PRO A 277 -0.56 18.44 13.49
CA PRO A 277 -0.99 17.22 14.17
C PRO A 277 -2.27 17.37 15.01
N ASP A 278 -2.52 18.57 15.52
CA ASP A 278 -3.73 18.90 16.30
C ASP A 278 -4.68 19.84 15.52
N GLY A 279 -4.64 19.76 14.20
CA GLY A 279 -5.47 20.60 13.32
C GLY A 279 -6.94 20.19 13.36
N VAL A 280 -7.83 21.18 13.46
CA VAL A 280 -9.28 20.98 13.34
C VAL A 280 -9.74 21.43 11.96
N TYR A 281 -10.50 20.57 11.29
CA TYR A 281 -11.00 20.79 9.92
C TYR A 281 -12.52 20.70 9.89
N VAL A 282 -13.14 21.34 8.90
CA VAL A 282 -14.58 21.29 8.68
C VAL A 282 -14.86 20.75 7.29
N VAL A 283 -15.72 19.74 7.21
CA VAL A 283 -16.22 19.20 5.95
C VAL A 283 -17.44 19.98 5.51
N LYS A 284 -17.45 20.46 4.26
CA LYS A 284 -18.58 21.12 3.63
C LYS A 284 -19.12 20.31 2.46
N LYS A 285 -20.44 20.18 2.42
CA LYS A 285 -21.19 19.59 1.31
C LYS A 285 -22.24 20.59 0.87
N ASP A 286 -22.24 20.95 -0.40
CA ASP A 286 -23.11 21.98 -0.98
C ASP A 286 -23.00 23.33 -0.26
N GLY A 287 -21.80 23.66 0.23
CA GLY A 287 -21.52 24.91 0.95
C GLY A 287 -21.88 24.91 2.44
N GLU A 288 -22.58 23.87 2.92
CA GLU A 288 -22.99 23.73 4.32
C GLU A 288 -22.03 22.83 5.10
N GLU A 289 -21.74 23.21 6.35
CA GLU A 289 -20.89 22.41 7.23
C GLU A 289 -21.61 21.12 7.66
N VAL A 290 -21.01 19.98 7.33
CA VAL A 290 -21.55 18.64 7.62
C VAL A 290 -20.91 18.05 8.87
N ALA A 291 -19.59 18.18 9.00
CA ALA A 291 -18.85 17.59 10.10
C ALA A 291 -17.62 18.39 10.52
N THR A 292 -17.26 18.30 11.81
CA THR A 292 -15.96 18.73 12.34
C THR A 292 -15.02 17.53 12.44
N LEU A 293 -13.81 17.66 11.90
CA LEU A 293 -12.77 16.64 11.91
C LEU A 293 -11.63 17.07 12.83
N ASN A 294 -11.06 16.12 13.57
CA ASN A 294 -9.82 16.32 14.33
C ASN A 294 -8.72 15.43 13.77
N THR A 295 -7.52 15.99 13.62
CA THR A 295 -6.38 15.26 13.06
C THR A 295 -5.97 14.10 13.98
N LEU A 296 -5.69 12.93 13.39
CA LEU A 296 -5.17 11.75 14.09
C LEU A 296 -3.71 11.48 13.69
N GLU A 297 -3.44 11.38 12.40
CA GLU A 297 -2.11 11.07 11.86
C GLU A 297 -1.87 11.86 10.58
N VAL A 298 -0.77 12.62 10.54
CA VAL A 298 -0.37 13.44 9.39
C VAL A 298 0.75 12.74 8.62
N ARG A 299 0.51 12.43 7.35
CA ARG A 299 1.52 11.94 6.40
C ARG A 299 1.88 13.04 5.41
N ASP A 300 2.82 12.76 4.51
CA ASP A 300 3.38 13.78 3.63
C ASP A 300 2.33 14.39 2.67
N ALA A 301 1.46 13.55 2.09
CA ALA A 301 0.44 13.95 1.11
C ALA A 301 -1.02 13.78 1.58
N MET A 302 -1.26 13.20 2.75
CA MET A 302 -2.62 12.93 3.25
C MET A 302 -2.65 12.86 4.78
N THR A 303 -3.83 13.03 5.36
CA THR A 303 -4.03 13.02 6.81
C THR A 303 -5.25 12.19 7.16
N ALA A 304 -5.12 11.32 8.17
CA ALA A 304 -6.24 10.62 8.77
C ALA A 304 -6.83 11.50 9.89
N CYS A 305 -8.15 11.67 9.90
CA CYS A 305 -8.87 12.50 10.86
C CYS A 305 -10.03 11.72 11.49
N ASN A 306 -10.28 11.96 12.78
CA ASN A 306 -11.46 11.48 13.49
C ASN A 306 -12.65 12.41 13.27
N VAL A 307 -13.87 11.87 13.15
CA VAL A 307 -15.11 12.65 13.03
C VAL A 307 -15.64 12.96 14.43
N GLN A 308 -15.71 14.25 14.81
CA GLN A 308 -16.17 14.66 16.16
C GLN A 308 -17.66 15.00 16.19
N GLU A 309 -18.08 15.98 15.39
CA GLU A 309 -19.45 16.48 15.38
C GLU A 309 -20.04 16.26 14.00
N LEU A 310 -20.95 15.30 13.86
CA LEU A 310 -21.70 15.08 12.64
C LEU A 310 -23.10 15.70 12.78
N LYS A 311 -23.48 16.61 11.88
CA LYS A 311 -24.84 17.17 11.91
C LYS A 311 -25.88 16.07 11.61
N SER A 312 -26.93 16.04 12.42
CA SER A 312 -27.98 15.02 12.36
C SER A 312 -28.55 14.87 10.94
N GLY A 313 -28.54 13.64 10.42
CA GLY A 313 -29.11 13.29 9.11
C GLY A 313 -28.20 13.51 7.90
N ARG A 314 -26.97 14.00 8.09
CA ARG A 314 -25.98 14.15 7.00
C ARG A 314 -24.92 13.04 7.08
N LYS A 315 -24.42 12.60 5.93
CA LYS A 315 -23.31 11.65 5.81
C LYS A 315 -22.17 12.31 5.04
N ILE A 316 -20.93 12.06 5.47
CA ILE A 316 -19.72 12.45 4.76
C ILE A 316 -19.56 11.53 3.54
N SER A 317 -19.25 12.10 2.39
CA SER A 317 -18.99 11.40 1.14
C SER A 317 -17.56 11.65 0.66
N VAL A 318 -17.05 10.74 -0.17
CA VAL A 318 -15.80 10.97 -0.90
C VAL A 318 -15.97 12.21 -1.77
N ASP A 319 -14.91 13.00 -1.90
CA ASP A 319 -14.84 14.27 -2.62
C ASP A 319 -15.51 15.49 -1.95
N ASP A 320 -16.07 15.34 -0.75
CA ASP A 320 -16.57 16.49 0.03
C ASP A 320 -15.41 17.46 0.36
N LEU A 321 -15.69 18.77 0.35
CA LEU A 321 -14.70 19.83 0.54
C LEU A 321 -14.27 19.92 2.01
N VAL A 322 -12.98 20.09 2.28
CA VAL A 322 -12.42 20.19 3.63
C VAL A 322 -11.67 21.50 3.79
N LEU A 323 -12.05 22.28 4.81
CA LEU A 323 -11.45 23.58 5.10
C LEU A 323 -10.87 23.60 6.52
N PRO A 324 -9.72 24.25 6.76
CA PRO A 324 -9.20 24.42 8.11
C PRO A 324 -10.16 25.30 8.93
N LYS A 325 -10.57 24.82 10.11
CA LYS A 325 -11.40 25.60 11.04
C LYS A 325 -10.53 26.74 11.56
N LYS A 326 -10.94 27.99 11.28
CA LYS A 326 -10.30 29.14 11.94
C LYS A 326 -10.75 29.10 13.41
N ILE A 327 -9.83 28.73 14.29
CA ILE A 327 -9.93 28.94 15.74
C ILE A 327 -9.62 30.42 16.00
#